data_AF-A0A2V8F586-F1
#
_entry.id   AF-A0A2V8F586-F1
#
_cell.length_a   1.000
_cell.length_b   1.000
_cell.length_c   1.000
_cell.angle_alpha   90.00
_cell.angle_beta   90.00
_cell.angle_gamma   90.00
#
_symmetry.space_group_name_H-M   'P 1'
#
loop_
_entity.id
_entity.type
_entity.pdbx_description
1 polymer ?
#
loop_
_entity_poly.entity_id
_entity_poly.type
_entity_poly.pdbx_seq_one_letter_code
_entity_poly.pdbx_strand_id
1 'polypeptide(L)'
;TNGLLSTSPTSTSPETYPYPGGALAISANGTSNAILWAVQKNGSAPGVLRAYSAASVAVELYSSDQAGSRDTLDVAAKFSIPLVVNGKVFVATEQSLTVFGFVQ
;
A
#
# COMPACT_ATOMS: atom_id res chain seq x y z
N THR A 1 9.27 30.97 3.08
CA THR A 1 9.03 29.96 4.13
C THR A 1 10.36 29.66 4.79
N ASN A 2 10.46 29.77 6.11
CA ASN A 2 11.74 29.62 6.85
C ASN A 2 12.23 28.16 6.91
N GLY A 3 11.96 27.36 5.88
CA GLY A 3 12.30 25.93 5.82
C GLY A 3 11.50 25.02 6.75
N LEU A 4 10.48 25.53 7.45
CA LEU A 4 9.69 24.72 8.38
C LEU A 4 8.74 23.77 7.65
N LEU A 5 8.65 22.52 8.13
CA LEU A 5 7.63 21.58 7.69
C LEU A 5 6.25 22.04 8.16
N SER A 6 5.22 21.77 7.34
CA SER A 6 3.83 21.98 7.76
C SER A 6 3.50 21.07 8.94
N THR A 7 2.84 21.62 9.96
CA THR A 7 2.33 20.86 11.10
C THR A 7 0.99 20.20 10.82
N SER A 8 0.29 20.63 9.76
CA SER A 8 -0.96 20.03 9.30
C SER A 8 -0.68 19.10 8.13
N PRO A 9 -1.26 17.88 8.11
CA PRO A 9 -1.17 16.99 6.96
C PRO A 9 -1.82 17.66 5.75
N THR A 10 -1.21 17.51 4.57
CA THR A 10 -1.76 17.99 3.30
C THR A 10 -2.79 17.03 2.71
N SER A 11 -2.77 15.77 3.15
CA SER A 11 -3.72 14.72 2.74
C SER A 11 -3.73 13.60 3.79
N THR A 12 -4.89 12.98 4.00
CA THR A 12 -5.10 11.87 4.96
C THR A 12 -6.02 10.81 4.34
N SER A 13 -5.67 9.54 4.47
CA SER A 13 -6.58 8.43 4.16
C SER A 13 -7.57 8.20 5.31
N PRO A 14 -8.76 7.66 5.06
CA PRO A 14 -9.68 7.24 6.13
C PRO A 14 -9.20 5.97 6.85
N GLU A 15 -8.28 5.21 6.23
CA GLU A 15 -7.79 3.95 6.75
C GLU A 15 -6.85 4.12 7.94
N THR A 16 -6.98 3.21 8.91
CA THR A 16 -6.09 3.12 10.08
C THR A 16 -5.17 1.92 9.93
N TYR A 17 -3.88 2.15 10.14
CA TYR A 17 -2.85 1.10 10.09
C TYR A 17 -2.46 0.72 11.52
N PRO A 18 -2.94 -0.41 12.06
CA PRO A 18 -2.55 -0.86 13.39
C PRO A 18 -1.06 -1.25 13.41
N TYR A 19 -0.50 -1.46 14.61
CA TYR A 19 0.92 -1.84 14.77
C TYR A 19 1.33 -2.96 13.79
N PRO A 20 2.45 -2.80 13.04
CA PRO A 20 3.48 -1.76 13.16
C PRO A 20 3.21 -0.45 12.39
N GLY A 21 2.04 -0.28 11.78
CA GLY A 21 1.75 0.73 10.77
C GLY A 21 1.74 0.13 9.37
N GLY A 22 1.65 0.98 8.35
CA GLY A 22 1.70 0.57 6.95
C GLY A 22 3.14 0.46 6.45
N ALA A 23 3.49 -0.64 5.78
CA ALA A 23 4.72 -0.71 5.02
C ALA A 23 4.47 -0.09 3.63
N LEU A 24 5.21 0.98 3.30
CA LEU A 24 4.91 1.85 2.18
C LEU A 24 5.94 1.76 1.07
N ALA A 25 5.48 1.80 -0.18
CA ALA A 25 6.33 2.01 -1.36
C ALA A 25 5.64 2.97 -2.33
N ILE A 26 6.43 3.74 -3.09
CA ILE A 26 5.92 4.59 -4.17
C ILE A 26 6.43 4.05 -5.51
N SER A 27 5.55 4.05 -6.51
CA SER A 27 5.89 3.79 -7.91
C SER A 27 5.29 4.86 -8.80
N ALA A 28 5.92 5.18 -9.93
CA ALA A 28 5.38 6.11 -10.92
C ALA A 28 5.87 5.73 -12.33
N ASN A 29 5.16 6.20 -13.37
CA ASN A 29 5.66 6.21 -14.73
C ASN A 29 6.27 7.59 -15.03
N GLY A 30 7.58 7.74 -14.79
CA GLY A 30 8.24 9.04 -14.80
C GLY A 30 7.62 9.97 -13.76
N THR A 31 7.01 11.06 -14.22
CA THR A 31 6.30 12.03 -13.36
C THR A 31 4.78 11.83 -13.32
N SER A 32 4.27 10.78 -13.95
CA SER A 32 2.83 10.51 -14.11
C SER A 32 2.41 9.26 -13.36
N ASN A 33 1.12 9.18 -13.02
CA ASN A 33 0.48 8.00 -12.42
C ASN A 33 1.23 7.47 -11.20
N ALA A 34 1.64 8.37 -10.30
CA ALA A 34 2.31 8.01 -9.07
C ALA A 34 1.31 7.35 -8.10
N ILE A 35 1.67 6.18 -7.61
CA ILE A 35 0.87 5.35 -6.72
C ILE A 35 1.66 5.15 -5.42
N LEU A 36 1.00 5.41 -4.29
CA LEU A 36 1.46 4.97 -2.98
C LEU A 36 0.84 3.61 -2.68
N TRP A 37 1.68 2.60 -2.54
CA TRP A 37 1.29 1.25 -2.11
C TRP A 37 1.48 1.13 -0.61
N ALA A 38 0.50 0.57 0.07
CA ALA A 38 0.52 0.34 1.50
C ALA A 38 0.12 -1.09 1.82
N VAL A 39 1.01 -1.81 2.51
CA VAL A 39 0.71 -3.13 3.07
C VAL A 39 0.25 -2.93 4.51
N GLN A 40 -1.02 -3.27 4.76
CA GLN A 40 -1.64 -3.26 6.07
C GLN A 40 -1.51 -4.65 6.71
N LYS A 41 -0.86 -4.72 7.89
CA LYS A 41 -0.86 -5.93 8.72
C LYS A 41 -2.00 -5.86 9.72
N ASN A 42 -2.86 -6.87 9.74
CA ASN A 42 -4.03 -6.97 10.63
C ASN A 42 -3.78 -7.94 11.80
N GLY A 43 -2.64 -7.80 12.47
CA GLY A 43 -2.21 -8.75 13.50
C GLY A 43 -1.97 -10.15 12.90
N SER A 44 -2.80 -11.11 13.29
CA SER A 44 -2.82 -12.51 12.81
C SER A 44 -3.92 -12.79 11.78
N ALA A 45 -4.69 -11.78 11.37
CA ALA A 45 -5.61 -11.88 10.25
C ALA A 45 -4.88 -11.61 8.90
N PRO A 46 -5.49 -12.02 7.76
CA PRO A 46 -5.03 -11.62 6.43
C PRO A 46 -4.68 -10.14 6.34
N GLY A 47 -3.54 -9.84 5.72
CA GLY A 47 -3.16 -8.47 5.41
C GLY A 47 -3.98 -7.88 4.27
N VAL A 48 -3.84 -6.58 4.05
CA VAL A 48 -4.47 -5.89 2.92
C VAL A 48 -3.39 -5.16 2.13
N LEU A 49 -3.37 -5.35 0.81
CA LEU A 49 -2.63 -4.46 -0.08
C LEU A 49 -3.56 -3.34 -0.54
N ARG A 50 -3.18 -2.10 -0.27
CA ARG A 50 -3.90 -0.91 -0.73
C ARG A 50 -3.01 -0.09 -1.66
N ALA A 51 -3.65 0.63 -2.56
CA ALA A 51 -3.00 1.58 -3.45
C ALA A 51 -3.76 2.90 -3.42
N TYR A 52 -3.03 4.01 -3.31
CA TYR A 52 -3.59 5.36 -3.31
C TYR A 52 -2.93 6.21 -4.39
N SER A 53 -3.61 7.28 -4.81
CA SER A 53 -2.95 8.34 -5.56
C SER A 53 -1.87 8.98 -4.70
N ALA A 54 -0.63 9.03 -5.18
CA ALA A 54 0.45 9.68 -4.44
C ALA A 54 0.28 11.21 -4.35
N ALA A 55 -0.57 11.80 -5.20
CA ALA A 55 -0.93 13.22 -5.12
C ALA A 55 -1.91 13.51 -3.96
N SER A 56 -2.71 12.53 -3.56
CA SER A 56 -3.60 12.62 -2.40
C SER A 56 -4.00 11.22 -1.92
N VAL A 57 -3.56 10.86 -0.72
CA VAL A 57 -3.87 9.57 -0.07
C VAL A 57 -5.34 9.45 0.36
N ALA A 58 -6.13 10.51 0.21
CA ALA A 58 -7.58 10.46 0.33
C ALA A 58 -8.25 9.68 -0.83
N VAL A 59 -7.53 9.44 -1.94
CA VAL A 59 -8.04 8.73 -3.11
C VAL A 59 -7.44 7.32 -3.14
N GLU A 60 -8.21 6.33 -2.69
CA GLU A 60 -7.89 4.92 -2.86
C GLU A 60 -8.15 4.50 -4.31
N LEU A 61 -7.15 3.89 -4.94
CA LEU A 61 -7.19 3.36 -6.30
C LEU A 61 -7.49 1.86 -6.31
N TYR A 62 -7.11 1.17 -5.24
CA TYR A 62 -7.22 -0.28 -5.13
C TYR A 62 -7.14 -0.72 -3.66
N SER A 63 -7.89 -1.77 -3.31
CA SER A 63 -7.75 -2.54 -2.08
C SER A 63 -7.97 -4.02 -2.38
N SER A 64 -7.08 -4.89 -1.90
CA SER A 64 -7.22 -6.34 -2.07
C SER A 64 -8.51 -6.87 -1.43
N ASP A 65 -9.00 -6.23 -0.37
CA ASP A 65 -10.25 -6.61 0.30
C ASP A 65 -11.50 -6.43 -0.59
N GLN A 66 -11.41 -5.62 -1.64
CA GLN A 66 -12.51 -5.37 -2.58
C GLN A 66 -12.56 -6.40 -3.72
N ALA A 67 -11.56 -7.29 -3.82
CA ALA A 67 -11.42 -8.22 -4.94
C ALA A 67 -11.94 -9.65 -4.65
N GLY A 68 -12.58 -9.87 -3.51
CA GLY A 68 -13.04 -11.19 -3.09
C GLY A 68 -11.88 -12.17 -2.94
N SER A 69 -11.99 -13.37 -3.53
CA SER A 69 -10.94 -14.40 -3.45
C SER A 69 -9.80 -14.24 -4.46
N ARG A 70 -9.93 -13.30 -5.41
CA ARG A 70 -8.91 -13.10 -6.47
C ARG A 70 -7.63 -12.52 -5.89
N ASP A 71 -7.76 -11.49 -5.05
CA ASP A 71 -6.62 -10.78 -4.49
C ASP A 71 -6.64 -10.96 -2.97
N THR A 72 -5.94 -11.98 -2.49
CA THR A 72 -5.87 -12.28 -1.06
C THR A 72 -4.42 -12.36 -0.60
N LEU A 73 -4.18 -11.90 0.62
CA LEU A 73 -2.93 -12.12 1.34
C LEU A 73 -3.17 -13.16 2.43
N ASP A 74 -2.12 -13.88 2.81
CA ASP A 74 -2.07 -14.41 4.17
C ASP A 74 -1.69 -13.29 5.16
N VAL A 75 -1.16 -13.64 6.33
CA VAL A 75 -0.76 -12.66 7.34
C VAL A 75 0.45 -11.86 6.84
N ALA A 76 0.29 -10.56 6.61
CA ALA A 76 1.40 -9.71 6.12
C ALA A 76 2.61 -9.72 7.07
N ALA A 77 3.82 -9.80 6.49
CA ALA A 77 5.06 -9.81 7.26
C ALA A 77 5.33 -8.43 7.88
N LYS A 78 5.81 -8.43 9.12
CA LYS A 78 6.12 -7.19 9.85
C LYS A 78 7.33 -6.49 9.22
N PHE A 79 7.23 -5.17 9.03
CA PHE A 79 8.30 -4.32 8.45
C PHE A 79 8.75 -4.74 7.03
N SER A 80 7.89 -5.44 6.29
CA SER A 80 8.18 -5.84 4.91
C SER A 80 7.62 -4.82 3.92
N ILE A 81 8.51 -4.01 3.34
CA ILE A 81 8.15 -3.03 2.30
C ILE A 81 7.81 -3.78 1.00
N PRO A 82 6.69 -3.48 0.33
CA PRO A 82 6.38 -4.10 -0.96
C PRO A 82 7.36 -3.64 -2.04
N LEU A 83 7.77 -4.57 -2.92
CA LEU A 83 8.56 -4.23 -4.11
C LEU A 83 7.62 -4.01 -5.29
N VAL A 84 7.76 -2.88 -5.99
CA VAL A 84 6.95 -2.57 -7.18
C VAL A 84 7.86 -2.47 -8.39
N VAL A 85 7.66 -3.36 -9.36
CA VAL A 85 8.48 -3.41 -10.57
C VAL A 85 7.71 -4.05 -11.72
N ASN A 86 7.89 -3.52 -12.93
CA ASN A 86 7.29 -4.06 -14.16
C ASN A 86 5.78 -4.35 -14.06
N GLY A 87 5.02 -3.44 -13.45
CA GLY A 87 3.56 -3.57 -13.30
C GLY A 87 3.11 -4.63 -12.29
N LYS A 88 4.02 -5.09 -11.41
CA LYS A 88 3.72 -6.06 -10.36
C LYS A 88 4.07 -5.51 -8.99
N VAL A 89 3.30 -5.94 -7.98
CA VAL A 89 3.53 -5.62 -6.57
C VAL A 89 3.80 -6.92 -5.82
N PHE A 90 4.99 -7.03 -5.28
CA PHE A 90 5.46 -8.19 -4.53
C PHE A 90 5.34 -7.90 -3.04
N VAL A 91 4.52 -8.69 -2.35
CA VAL A 91 4.24 -8.54 -0.92
C VAL A 91 4.68 -9.81 -0.21
N ALA A 92 5.72 -9.70 0.63
CA ALA A 92 6.09 -10.81 1.50
C ALA A 92 5.10 -10.90 2.66
N THR A 93 4.68 -12.13 2.95
CA THR A 93 3.79 -12.47 4.04
C THR A 93 4.51 -13.43 4.99
N GLU A 94 3.86 -13.87 6.06
CA GLU A 94 4.50 -14.77 7.03
C GLU A 94 4.80 -16.16 6.44
N GLN A 95 4.05 -16.57 5.41
CA GLN A 95 4.16 -17.92 4.85
C GLN A 95 4.44 -17.94 3.35
N SER A 96 4.29 -16.81 2.64
CA SER A 96 4.41 -16.78 1.19
C SER A 96 4.92 -15.45 0.64
N LEU A 97 5.09 -15.41 -0.68
CA LEU A 97 5.29 -14.19 -1.43
C LEU A 97 4.11 -14.06 -2.39
N THR A 98 3.21 -13.11 -2.12
CA THR A 98 2.07 -12.83 -3.01
C THR A 98 2.47 -11.78 -4.03
N VAL A 99 2.14 -12.02 -5.30
CA VAL A 99 2.44 -11.11 -6.40
C VAL A 99 1.15 -10.64 -7.05
N PHE A 100 0.84 -9.36 -6.91
CA PHE A 100 -0.31 -8.73 -7.57
C PHE A 100 0.13 -8.19 -8.92
N GLY A 101 -0.68 -8.45 -9.95
CA GLY A 101 -0.52 -7.90 -11.29
C GLY A 101 -1.60 -6.89 -11.62
N PHE A 102 -1.37 -6.09 -12.65
CA PHE A 102 -2.38 -5.19 -13.19
C PHE A 102 -3.53 -6.01 -13.82
N VAL A 103 -4.77 -5.73 -13.43
CA VAL A 103 -5.97 -6.21 -14.13
C VAL A 103 -6.32 -5.19 -15.22
N GLN A 104 -6.52 -5.69 -16.43
CA GLN A 104 -6.89 -4.89 -17.60
C GLN A 104 -8.40 -4.69 -17.68
#